data_AF-A0AAW1WAM7-F1
#
_entry.id   AF-A0AAW1WAM7-F1
#
_cell.length_a   1.000
_cell.length_b   1.000
_cell.length_c   1.000
_cell.angle_alpha   90.00
_cell.angle_beta   90.00
_cell.angle_gamma   90.00
#
_symmetry.space_group_name_H-M   'P 1'
#
loop_
_entity.id
_entity.type
_entity.pdbx_description
1 polymer ?
#
loop_
_entity_poly.entity_id
_entity_poly.type
_entity_poly.pdbx_seq_one_letter_code
_entity_poly.pdbx_strand_id
1 'polypeptide(L)'
;MASTIRSFVEVTKTHLETMKEVLLSDQTTSEKRGKLVEELMKVKGLGDYDVLEAPAAIIGDDSKIELFFSLPDNLKRQWIYKLLNH
;
A
#
# COMPACT_ATOMS: atom_id res chain seq x y z
N MET A 1 -29.42 15.79 30.94
CA MET A 1 -29.89 15.02 29.77
C MET A 1 -29.32 15.57 28.45
N ALA A 2 -29.43 16.88 28.16
CA ALA A 2 -28.85 17.47 26.95
C ALA A 2 -27.32 17.34 26.82
N SER A 3 -26.58 17.39 27.93
CA SER A 3 -25.12 17.19 27.95
C SER A 3 -24.70 15.74 27.62
N THR A 4 -25.45 14.76 28.12
CA THR A 4 -25.20 13.33 27.87
C THR A 4 -25.45 12.97 26.40
N ILE A 5 -26.53 13.49 25.81
CA ILE A 5 -26.82 13.28 24.38
C ILE A 5 -25.75 13.93 23.51
N ARG A 6 -25.29 15.14 23.85
CA ARG A 6 -24.22 15.83 23.12
C ARG A 6 -22.90 15.05 23.16
N SER A 7 -22.50 14.58 24.34
CA SER A 7 -21.30 13.75 24.51
C SER A 7 -21.39 12.44 23.72
N PHE A 8 -22.55 11.78 23.72
CA PHE A 8 -22.77 10.58 22.91
C PHE A 8 -22.61 10.86 21.41
N VAL A 9 -23.17 11.97 20.92
CA VAL A 9 -23.06 12.38 19.51
C VAL A 9 -21.60 12.68 19.13
N GLU A 10 -20.86 13.38 19.99
CA GLU A 10 -19.43 13.66 19.73
C GLU A 10 -18.59 12.39 19.68
N VAL A 11 -18.74 11.49 20.66
CA VAL A 11 -18.00 10.21 20.69
C VAL A 11 -18.34 9.34 19.49
N THR A 12 -19.63 9.25 19.14
CA THR A 12 -20.07 8.49 17.96
C THR A 12 -19.50 9.10 16.67
N LYS A 13 -19.47 10.42 16.55
CA LYS A 13 -18.87 11.12 15.41
C LYS A 13 -17.38 10.77 15.28
N THR A 14 -16.63 10.85 16.38
CA THR A 14 -15.20 10.51 16.38
C THR A 14 -14.97 9.06 15.96
N HIS A 15 -15.75 8.11 16.46
CA HIS A 15 -15.63 6.70 16.05
C HIS A 15 -15.91 6.50 14.55
N LEU A 16 -16.94 7.16 14.01
CA LEU A 16 -17.25 7.09 12.58
C LEU A 16 -16.15 7.74 11.73
N GLU A 17 -15.55 8.83 12.18
CA GLU A 17 -14.41 9.47 11.51
C GLU A 17 -13.18 8.54 11.49
N THR A 18 -12.86 7.88 12.61
CA THR A 18 -11.78 6.88 12.67
C THR A 18 -12.05 5.68 11.76
N MET A 19 -13.27 5.14 11.75
CA MET A 19 -13.64 4.04 10.85
C MET A 19 -13.50 4.44 9.39
N LYS A 20 -13.91 5.67 9.04
CA LYS A 20 -13.75 6.21 7.69
C LYS A 20 -12.27 6.32 7.30
N GLU A 21 -11.41 6.81 8.18
CA GLU A 21 -9.97 6.91 7.92
C GLU A 21 -9.34 5.53 7.68
N VAL A 22 -9.69 4.53 8.49
CA VAL A 22 -9.21 3.15 8.32
C VAL A 22 -9.67 2.59 6.97
N LEU A 23 -10.95 2.71 6.62
CA LEU A 23 -11.48 2.20 5.36
C LEU A 23 -10.85 2.89 4.14
N LEU A 24 -10.60 4.20 4.22
CA LEU A 24 -9.89 4.93 3.16
C LEU A 24 -8.43 4.50 3.05
N SER A 25 -7.76 4.22 4.18
CA SER A 25 -6.39 3.71 4.19
C SER A 25 -6.30 2.31 3.56
N ASP A 26 -7.27 1.44 3.81
CA ASP A 26 -7.33 0.09 3.23
C ASP A 26 -7.60 0.14 1.72
N GLN A 27 -8.51 1.02 1.28
CA GLN A 27 -8.82 1.19 -0.13
C GLN A 27 -7.61 1.73 -0.90
N THR A 28 -6.97 2.78 -0.39
CA THR A 28 -5.78 3.37 -1.01
C THR A 28 -4.60 2.40 -1.05
N THR A 29 -4.42 1.61 0.00
CA THR A 29 -3.42 0.53 0.05
C THR A 29 -3.73 -0.56 -0.97
N SER A 30 -5.00 -0.97 -1.10
CA SER A 30 -5.40 -1.99 -2.08
C SER A 30 -5.21 -1.53 -3.53
N GLU A 31 -5.53 -0.27 -3.83
CA GLU A 31 -5.32 0.33 -5.16
C GLU A 31 -3.82 0.48 -5.48
N LYS A 32 -3.01 0.92 -4.51
CA LYS A 32 -1.54 0.98 -4.64
C LYS A 32 -0.97 -0.42 -4.93
N ARG A 33 -1.47 -1.46 -4.25
CA ARG A 33 -1.06 -2.87 -4.48
C ARG A 33 -1.30 -3.31 -5.91
N GLY A 34 -2.52 -3.09 -6.41
CA GLY A 34 -2.91 -3.51 -7.76
C GLY A 34 -2.03 -2.87 -8.83
N LYS A 35 -1.80 -1.56 -8.73
CA LYS A 35 -0.92 -0.82 -9.65
C LYS A 35 0.52 -1.32 -9.58
N LEU A 36 1.04 -1.60 -8.38
CA LEU A 36 2.41 -2.08 -8.22
C LEU A 36 2.60 -3.48 -8.83
N VAL A 37 1.62 -4.39 -8.66
CA VAL A 37 1.61 -5.71 -9.30
C VAL A 37 1.59 -5.60 -10.82
N GLU A 38 0.72 -4.74 -11.37
CA GLU A 38 0.65 -4.50 -12.82
C GLU A 38 1.98 -4.00 -13.39
N GLU A 39 2.69 -3.14 -12.66
CA GLU A 39 4.00 -2.65 -13.08
C GLU A 39 5.09 -3.71 -12.96
N LEU A 40 5.06 -4.54 -11.91
CA LEU A 40 5.99 -5.65 -11.74
C LEU A 40 5.84 -6.70 -12.85
N MET A 41 4.61 -6.97 -13.30
CA MET A 41 4.34 -7.86 -14.43
C MET A 41 4.94 -7.35 -15.75
N LYS A 42 5.13 -6.04 -15.91
CA LYS A 42 5.74 -5.45 -17.12
C LYS A 42 7.26 -5.60 -17.12
N VAL A 43 7.88 -5.80 -15.97
CA VAL A 43 9.33 -5.97 -15.88
C VAL A 43 9.70 -7.35 -16.41
N LYS A 44 10.26 -7.37 -17.63
CA LYS A 44 10.74 -8.63 -18.24
C LYS A 44 11.66 -9.35 -17.25
N GLY A 45 11.49 -10.66 -17.14
CA GLY A 45 12.36 -11.60 -16.42
C GLY A 45 12.29 -11.54 -14.89
N LEU A 46 11.26 -10.91 -14.31
CA LEU A 46 10.79 -11.27 -12.97
C LEU A 46 10.00 -12.57 -13.03
N GLY A 47 10.17 -13.44 -12.03
CA GLY A 47 9.36 -14.65 -11.89
C GLY A 47 7.99 -14.34 -11.28
N ASP A 48 7.01 -15.21 -11.53
CA ASP A 48 5.66 -15.06 -10.96
C ASP A 48 5.68 -14.98 -9.42
N TYR A 49 6.62 -15.69 -8.78
CA TYR A 49 6.84 -15.63 -7.34
C TYR A 49 7.31 -14.25 -6.88
N ASP A 50 8.25 -13.64 -7.60
CA ASP A 50 8.77 -12.31 -7.26
C ASP A 50 7.68 -11.23 -7.42
N VAL A 51 6.82 -11.38 -8.41
CA VAL A 51 5.68 -10.47 -8.67
C VAL A 51 4.63 -10.55 -7.54
N LEU A 52 4.52 -11.69 -6.86
CA LEU A 52 3.60 -11.87 -5.72
C LEU A 52 4.20 -11.36 -4.40
N GLU A 53 5.49 -11.59 -4.17
CA GLU A 53 6.17 -11.26 -2.90
C GLU A 53 6.65 -9.80 -2.84
N ALA A 54 7.15 -9.24 -3.95
CA ALA A 54 7.66 -7.88 -3.94
C ALA A 54 6.63 -6.81 -3.51
N PRO A 55 5.35 -6.88 -3.93
CA PRO A 55 4.34 -5.95 -3.44
C PRO A 55 4.19 -5.98 -1.93
N ALA A 56 4.24 -7.16 -1.30
CA ALA A 56 4.14 -7.29 0.14
C ALA A 56 5.32 -6.60 0.86
N ALA A 57 6.53 -6.68 0.29
CA ALA A 57 7.72 -6.02 0.82
C ALA A 57 7.76 -4.50 0.60
N ILE A 58 7.03 -3.99 -0.40
CA ILE A 58 7.06 -2.58 -0.82
C ILE A 58 5.92 -1.76 -0.21
N ILE A 59 4.72 -2.33 -0.06
CA ILE A 59 3.50 -1.55 0.16
C ILE A 59 3.41 -0.80 1.49
N GLY A 60 4.22 -1.21 2.48
CA GLY A 60 4.32 -0.53 3.77
C GLY A 60 5.30 0.63 3.81
N ASP A 61 5.96 0.94 2.69
CA ASP A 61 7.02 1.95 2.62
C ASP A 61 6.87 2.78 1.33
N ASP A 62 6.29 3.98 1.47
CA ASP A 62 6.10 4.90 0.35
C ASP A 62 7.42 5.28 -0.34
N SER A 63 8.55 5.29 0.38
CA SER A 63 9.87 5.54 -0.23
C SER A 63 10.32 4.38 -1.14
N LYS A 64 9.95 3.13 -0.81
CA LYS A 64 10.21 1.99 -1.70
C LYS A 64 9.33 2.04 -2.94
N ILE A 65 8.08 2.49 -2.80
CA ILE A 65 7.16 2.69 -3.94
C ILE A 65 7.77 3.74 -4.88
N GLU A 66 8.10 4.92 -4.38
CA GLU A 66 8.70 6.00 -5.19
C GLU A 66 10.00 5.55 -5.88
N LEU A 67 10.87 4.85 -5.14
CA LEU A 67 12.10 4.31 -5.70
C LEU A 67 11.80 3.36 -6.86
N PHE A 68 10.88 2.41 -6.70
CA PHE A 68 10.51 1.46 -7.76
C PHE A 68 10.04 2.15 -9.04
N PHE A 69 9.19 3.17 -8.91
CA PHE A 69 8.68 3.94 -10.05
C PHE A 69 9.74 4.84 -10.70
N SER A 70 10.75 5.28 -9.94
CA SER A 70 11.85 6.11 -10.44
C SER A 70 12.93 5.31 -11.19
N LEU A 71 13.03 4.01 -10.94
CA LEU A 71 14.09 3.18 -11.50
C LEU A 71 13.81 2.83 -12.98
N PRO A 72 14.83 2.77 -13.83
CA PRO A 72 14.70 2.20 -15.16
C PRO A 72 14.50 0.67 -15.08
N ASP A 73 13.85 0.09 -16.08
CA ASP A 73 13.38 -1.31 -16.04
C ASP A 73 14.50 -2.35 -15.79
N ASN A 74 15.72 -2.07 -16.25
CA ASN A 74 16.89 -2.90 -15.98
C ASN A 74 17.29 -2.93 -14.49
N LEU A 75 17.10 -1.81 -13.77
CA LEU A 75 17.41 -1.69 -12.35
C LEU A 75 16.26 -2.12 -11.47
N LYS A 76 15.00 -2.01 -11.93
CA LYS A 76 13.83 -2.55 -11.21
C LYS A 76 14.03 -4.02 -10.87
N ARG A 77 14.43 -4.85 -11.84
CA ARG A 77 14.64 -6.28 -11.60
C ARG A 77 15.70 -6.56 -10.54
N GLN A 78 16.87 -5.93 -10.65
CA GLN A 78 17.96 -6.12 -9.70
C GLN A 78 17.57 -5.67 -8.29
N TRP A 79 16.83 -4.57 -8.20
CA TRP A 79 16.35 -4.07 -6.93
C TRP A 79 15.34 -5.01 -6.28
N ILE A 80 14.43 -5.61 -7.06
CA ILE A 80 13.48 -6.60 -6.54
C ILE A 80 14.20 -7.86 -6.05
N TYR A 81 15.17 -8.40 -6.78
CA TYR A 81 15.96 -9.54 -6.30
C TYR A 81 16.69 -9.21 -4.99
N LYS A 82 17.31 -8.03 -4.92
CA LYS A 82 17.95 -7.56 -3.68
C LYS A 82 16.94 -7.43 -2.53
N LEU A 83 15.72 -6.98 -2.82
CA LEU A 83 14.66 -6.80 -1.81
C LEU A 83 14.16 -8.15 -1.27
N LEU A 84 14.06 -9.16 -2.13
CA LEU A 84 13.57 -10.50 -1.80
C LEU A 84 14.67 -11.45 -1.29
N ASN A 85 15.91 -10.97 -1.16
CA ASN A 85 17.10 -11.75 -0.77
C ASN A 85 17.40 -12.93 -1.72
N HIS A 86 17.29 -12.69 -3.03
CA HIS A 86 17.72 -13.60 -4.09
C HIS A 86 19.04 -13.14 -4.73
#